data_AF-A0A3M1SGL3-F1
#
_entry.id   AF-A0A3M1SGL3-F1
#
_cell.length_a   1.000
_cell.length_b   1.000
_cell.length_c   1.000
_cell.angle_alpha   90.00
_cell.angle_beta   90.00
_cell.angle_gamma   90.00
#
_symmetry.space_group_name_H-M   'P 1'
#
loop_
_entity.id
_entity.type
_entity.pdbx_description
1 polymer ?
#
loop_
_entity_poly.entity_id
_entity_poly.type
_entity_poly.pdbx_seq_one_letter_code
_entity_poly.pdbx_strand_id
1 'polypeptide(L)'
;YTFSTNLGIATGIAFNSKGELFVGDRSGTIYRLSEDGDAEIFTNLEPSVAAYHLAFDREDNLFVTAPSLSSFDAIWKVDKKGFVEVFYRGLGRPQGLAFDPHGNLYVAACLRGRRGIVRISSGGDEAELVIAGANIVGLCFADENEMIIATSDKVYALKHNF
;
A
#
# COMPACT_ATOMS: atom_id res chain seq x y z
N TYR A 1 -1.45 -23.37 -14.66
CA TYR A 1 -0.94 -23.60 -13.29
C TYR A 1 -1.53 -22.51 -12.42
N THR A 2 -2.21 -22.88 -11.34
CA THR A 2 -2.78 -21.94 -10.36
C THR A 2 -1.94 -22.08 -9.10
N PHE A 3 -1.37 -20.97 -8.61
CA PHE A 3 -0.46 -21.00 -7.45
C PHE A 3 -1.22 -21.21 -6.12
N SER A 4 -2.31 -20.47 -5.91
CA SER A 4 -3.15 -20.59 -4.71
C SER A 4 -4.62 -20.30 -5.05
N THR A 5 -5.55 -20.74 -4.19
CA THR A 5 -7.00 -20.58 -4.37
C THR A 5 -7.68 -20.21 -3.04
N ASN A 6 -8.95 -19.84 -3.07
CA ASN A 6 -9.76 -19.51 -1.88
C ASN A 6 -9.31 -18.28 -1.07
N LEU A 7 -8.78 -17.25 -1.75
CA LEU A 7 -8.31 -15.99 -1.14
C LEU A 7 -9.35 -14.86 -1.17
N GLY A 8 -10.65 -15.19 -1.14
CA GLY A 8 -11.73 -14.21 -1.22
C GLY A 8 -11.71 -13.36 -2.49
N ILE A 9 -11.83 -12.04 -2.35
CA ILE A 9 -11.67 -11.06 -3.44
C ILE A 9 -10.27 -10.45 -3.33
N ALA A 10 -9.28 -11.18 -3.84
CA ALA A 10 -7.87 -10.76 -3.83
C ALA A 10 -7.66 -9.50 -4.68
N THR A 11 -7.03 -8.47 -4.10
CA THR A 11 -6.85 -7.16 -4.76
C THR A 11 -5.45 -6.56 -4.64
N GLY A 12 -4.70 -6.86 -3.57
CA GLY A 12 -3.34 -6.37 -3.36
C GLY A 12 -2.39 -7.50 -3.02
N ILE A 13 -1.13 -7.39 -3.46
CA ILE A 13 -0.07 -8.34 -3.15
C ILE A 13 1.22 -7.64 -2.79
N ALA A 14 2.03 -8.24 -1.92
CA ALA A 14 3.39 -7.81 -1.63
C ALA A 14 4.25 -8.99 -1.19
N PHE A 15 5.56 -8.91 -1.41
CA PHE A 15 6.54 -9.87 -0.91
C PHE A 15 7.35 -9.24 0.21
N ASN A 16 7.59 -9.98 1.29
CA ASN A 16 8.54 -9.54 2.33
C ASN A 16 9.99 -9.85 1.91
N SER A 17 10.97 -9.49 2.75
CA SER A 17 12.40 -9.72 2.49
C SER A 17 12.79 -11.20 2.37
N LYS A 18 11.95 -12.12 2.86
CA LYS A 18 12.15 -13.58 2.76
C LYS A 18 11.51 -14.20 1.51
N GLY A 19 10.79 -13.41 0.72
CA GLY A 19 10.04 -13.91 -0.45
C GLY A 19 8.69 -14.53 -0.11
N GLU A 20 8.20 -14.40 1.13
CA GLU A 20 6.84 -14.82 1.49
C GLU A 20 5.83 -13.86 0.85
N LEU A 21 4.80 -14.41 0.20
CA LEU A 21 3.75 -13.64 -0.49
C LEU A 21 2.61 -13.30 0.46
N PHE A 22 2.21 -12.03 0.49
CA PHE A 22 1.05 -11.55 1.23
C PHE A 22 -0.02 -11.10 0.25
N VAL A 23 -1.27 -11.48 0.49
CA VAL A 23 -2.42 -11.17 -0.37
C VAL A 23 -3.54 -10.55 0.45
N GLY A 24 -4.00 -9.38 0.05
CA GLY A 24 -5.14 -8.69 0.66
C GLY A 24 -6.46 -9.06 -0.01
N ASP A 25 -7.40 -9.55 0.79
CA ASP A 25 -8.80 -9.72 0.42
C ASP A 25 -9.59 -8.47 0.82
N ARG A 26 -10.42 -7.98 -0.11
CA ARG A 26 -11.31 -6.84 0.11
C ARG A 26 -12.24 -7.02 1.32
N SER A 27 -12.52 -8.25 1.75
CA SER A 27 -13.35 -8.55 2.92
C SER A 27 -12.73 -8.19 4.27
N GLY A 28 -11.42 -7.95 4.35
CA GLY A 28 -10.76 -7.69 5.63
C GLY A 28 -9.46 -8.46 5.83
N THR A 29 -9.40 -9.66 5.25
CA THR A 29 -8.35 -10.64 5.55
C THR A 29 -7.07 -10.37 4.75
N ILE A 30 -5.93 -10.46 5.42
CA ILE A 30 -4.62 -10.52 4.77
C ILE A 30 -4.10 -11.93 4.96
N TYR A 31 -3.82 -12.60 3.84
CA TYR A 31 -3.24 -13.93 3.80
C TYR A 31 -1.73 -13.85 3.70
N ARG A 32 -1.02 -14.77 4.36
CA ARG A 32 0.38 -15.11 4.09
C ARG A 32 0.41 -16.45 3.37
N LEU A 33 1.19 -16.54 2.30
CA LEU A 33 1.32 -17.73 1.47
C LEU A 33 2.73 -18.31 1.60
N SER A 34 2.81 -19.63 1.69
CA SER A 34 4.07 -20.37 1.59
C SER A 34 4.59 -20.42 0.15
N GLU A 35 5.82 -20.90 -0.05
CA GLU A 35 6.40 -21.14 -1.38
C GLU A 35 5.59 -22.16 -2.21
N ASP A 36 4.86 -23.05 -1.55
CA ASP A 36 3.99 -24.05 -2.18
C ASP A 36 2.57 -23.52 -2.47
N GLY A 37 2.27 -22.28 -2.07
CA GLY A 37 0.99 -21.62 -2.30
C GLY A 37 -0.08 -21.88 -1.23
N ASP A 38 0.29 -22.53 -0.12
CA ASP A 38 -0.60 -22.72 1.03
C ASP A 38 -0.82 -21.38 1.73
N ALA A 39 -2.10 -21.01 1.91
CA ALA A 39 -2.49 -19.75 2.50
C ALA A 39 -2.93 -19.91 3.96
N GLU A 40 -2.44 -19.03 4.82
CA GLU A 40 -2.92 -18.86 6.19
C GLU A 40 -3.34 -17.41 6.43
N ILE A 41 -4.20 -17.20 7.41
CA ILE A 41 -4.60 -15.85 7.83
C ILE A 41 -3.43 -15.24 8.61
N PHE A 42 -2.89 -14.14 8.10
CA PHE A 42 -1.86 -13.37 8.80
C PHE A 42 -2.46 -12.37 9.78
N THR A 43 -3.44 -11.58 9.32
CA THR A 43 -4.19 -10.64 10.16
C THR A 43 -5.54 -10.29 9.52
N ASN A 44 -6.37 -9.55 10.26
CA ASN A 44 -7.63 -9.00 9.75
C ASN A 44 -7.69 -7.50 10.01
N LEU A 45 -8.21 -6.77 9.03
CA LEU A 45 -8.51 -5.34 9.05
C LEU A 45 -9.98 -5.11 8.69
N GLU A 46 -10.42 -3.86 8.74
CA GLU A 46 -11.78 -3.49 8.30
C GLU A 46 -11.96 -3.67 6.79
N PRO A 47 -13.12 -4.18 6.32
CA PRO A 47 -13.38 -4.36 4.90
C PRO A 47 -13.18 -3.07 4.09
N SER A 48 -12.62 -3.20 2.88
CA SER A 48 -12.56 -2.09 1.93
C SER A 48 -13.76 -2.12 0.98
N VAL A 49 -14.23 -0.95 0.56
CA VAL A 49 -15.23 -0.87 -0.52
C VAL A 49 -14.62 -1.00 -1.91
N ALA A 50 -13.28 -0.95 -2.01
CA ALA A 50 -12.56 -0.91 -3.27
C ALA A 50 -11.51 -2.04 -3.37
N ALA A 51 -10.43 -1.96 -2.61
CA ALA A 51 -9.26 -2.83 -2.73
C ALA A 51 -8.38 -2.71 -1.49
N TYR A 52 -7.45 -3.65 -1.34
CA TYR A 52 -6.29 -3.53 -0.47
C TYR A 52 -5.06 -3.21 -1.32
N HIS A 53 -4.19 -2.34 -0.84
CA HIS A 53 -2.84 -2.21 -1.38
C HIS A 53 -1.84 -2.45 -0.25
N LEU A 54 -0.73 -3.09 -0.60
CA LEU A 54 0.23 -3.64 0.34
C LEU A 54 1.64 -3.18 -0.06
N ALA A 55 2.45 -2.80 0.93
CA ALA A 55 3.89 -2.60 0.75
C ALA A 55 4.62 -2.96 2.04
N PHE A 56 5.79 -3.58 1.93
CA PHE A 56 6.67 -3.80 3.07
C PHE A 56 7.67 -2.65 3.21
N ASP A 57 7.94 -2.25 4.45
CA ASP A 57 9.12 -1.44 4.76
C ASP A 57 10.38 -2.33 4.84
N ARG A 58 11.54 -1.72 5.10
CA ARG A 58 12.82 -2.45 5.24
C ARG A 58 12.93 -3.32 6.48
N GLU A 59 12.03 -3.14 7.44
CA GLU A 59 11.99 -3.91 8.68
C GLU A 59 11.00 -5.08 8.60
N ASP A 60 10.42 -5.34 7.42
CA ASP A 60 9.28 -6.24 7.14
C ASP A 60 8.02 -5.95 7.98
N ASN A 61 7.74 -4.68 8.26
CA ASN A 61 6.40 -4.28 8.64
C ASN A 61 5.57 -4.08 7.37
N LEU A 62 4.35 -4.61 7.36
CA LEU A 62 3.42 -4.50 6.26
C LEU A 62 2.56 -3.24 6.41
N PHE A 63 2.60 -2.38 5.42
CA PHE A 63 1.76 -1.19 5.34
C PHE A 63 0.59 -1.45 4.40
N VAL A 64 -0.59 -1.02 4.84
CA VAL A 64 -1.85 -1.34 4.17
C VAL A 64 -2.70 -0.09 4.00
N THR A 65 -3.18 0.10 2.77
CA THR A 65 -4.30 0.99 2.50
C THR A 65 -5.54 0.17 2.16
N ALA A 66 -6.65 0.53 2.80
CA ALA A 66 -7.96 -0.05 2.58
C ALA A 66 -8.97 1.09 2.37
N PRO A 67 -9.00 1.71 1.17
CA PRO A 67 -9.82 2.88 0.91
C PRO A 67 -11.30 2.63 1.22
N SER A 68 -11.90 3.59 1.94
CA SER A 68 -13.32 3.63 2.23
C SER A 68 -14.00 4.79 1.48
N LEU A 69 -15.23 5.14 1.88
CA LEU A 69 -15.90 6.36 1.43
C LEU A 69 -15.53 7.60 2.26
N SER A 70 -14.67 7.44 3.28
CA SER A 70 -14.22 8.50 4.17
C SER A 70 -13.13 9.39 3.52
N SER A 71 -13.11 10.66 3.92
CA SER A 71 -11.99 11.57 3.65
C SER A 71 -10.90 11.52 4.72
N PHE A 72 -11.00 10.58 5.67
CA PHE A 72 -10.17 10.48 6.86
C PHE A 72 -9.74 9.02 7.13
N ASP A 73 -9.40 8.31 6.05
CA ASP A 73 -8.90 6.94 6.10
C ASP A 73 -7.52 6.88 6.75
N ALA A 74 -7.21 5.68 7.28
CA ALA A 74 -5.93 5.35 7.86
C ALA A 74 -5.04 4.58 6.89
N ILE A 75 -3.74 4.69 7.13
CA ILE A 75 -2.74 3.71 6.70
C ILE A 75 -2.45 2.86 7.93
N TRP A 76 -2.57 1.55 7.76
CA TRP A 76 -2.28 0.58 8.81
C TRP A 76 -0.84 0.12 8.70
N LYS A 77 -0.18 -0.07 9.83
CA LYS A 77 1.09 -0.80 9.94
C LYS A 77 0.82 -2.10 10.67
N VAL A 78 1.31 -3.19 10.11
CA VAL A 78 1.19 -4.53 10.65
C VAL A 78 2.60 -5.06 10.90
N ASP A 79 2.91 -5.40 12.15
CA ASP A 79 4.21 -5.96 12.49
C ASP A 79 4.36 -7.42 12.03
N LYS A 80 5.55 -7.99 12.19
CA LYS A 80 5.87 -9.39 11.84
C LYS A 80 5.00 -10.44 12.53
N LYS A 81 4.31 -10.08 13.62
CA LYS A 81 3.43 -10.95 14.41
C LYS A 81 1.96 -10.74 14.06
N GLY A 82 1.64 -9.85 13.13
CA GLY A 82 0.27 -9.52 12.73
C GLY A 82 -0.40 -8.46 13.62
N PHE A 83 0.34 -7.81 14.54
CA PHE A 83 -0.19 -6.73 15.36
C PHE A 83 -0.42 -5.49 14.50
N VAL A 84 -1.63 -4.94 14.58
CA VAL A 84 -2.09 -3.82 13.77
C VAL A 84 -2.07 -2.53 14.57
N GLU A 85 -1.49 -1.48 14.01
CA GLU A 85 -1.62 -0.12 14.50
C GLU A 85 -1.89 0.88 13.35
N VAL A 86 -2.35 2.08 13.72
CA VAL A 86 -2.50 3.18 12.77
C VAL A 86 -1.14 3.86 12.62
N PHE A 87 -0.59 3.85 11.40
CA PHE A 87 0.62 4.59 11.08
C PHE A 87 0.34 6.07 10.80
N TYR A 88 -0.66 6.32 9.95
CA TYR A 88 -1.06 7.66 9.55
C TYR A 88 -2.57 7.73 9.35
N ARG A 89 -3.17 8.90 9.59
CA ARG A 89 -4.60 9.12 9.36
C ARG A 89 -4.86 10.50 8.78
N GLY A 90 -5.88 10.61 7.94
CA GLY A 90 -6.31 11.88 7.35
C GLY A 90 -6.17 11.94 5.83
N LEU A 91 -6.08 10.80 5.18
CA LEU A 91 -6.10 10.69 3.73
C LEU A 91 -7.51 10.40 3.24
N GLY A 92 -7.91 11.04 2.15
CA GLY A 92 -9.08 10.65 1.39
C GLY A 92 -8.72 9.56 0.40
N ARG A 93 -9.37 8.41 0.52
CA ARG A 93 -9.32 7.29 -0.42
C ARG A 93 -7.88 6.91 -0.83
N PRO A 94 -7.00 6.58 0.12
CA PRO A 94 -5.63 6.15 -0.17
C PRO A 94 -5.63 4.85 -0.97
N GLN A 95 -4.77 4.72 -1.97
CA GLN A 95 -4.68 3.57 -2.87
C GLN A 95 -3.26 2.99 -2.81
N GLY A 96 -2.62 2.72 -3.95
CA GLY A 96 -1.28 2.17 -3.98
C GLY A 96 -0.28 3.00 -3.18
N LEU A 97 0.68 2.29 -2.59
CA LEU A 97 1.71 2.84 -1.72
C LEU A 97 3.05 2.19 -2.00
N ALA A 98 4.14 2.91 -1.77
CA ALA A 98 5.51 2.41 -1.89
C ALA A 98 6.45 3.19 -0.97
N PHE A 99 7.52 2.53 -0.54
CA PHE A 99 8.59 3.18 0.23
C PHE A 99 9.70 3.68 -0.70
N ASP A 100 10.21 4.87 -0.42
CA ASP A 100 11.44 5.35 -1.03
C ASP A 100 12.68 4.72 -0.35
N PRO A 101 13.88 4.95 -0.92
CA PRO A 101 15.13 4.48 -0.31
C PRO A 101 15.53 5.17 1.00
N HIS A 102 14.80 6.17 1.48
CA HIS A 102 15.01 6.82 2.76
C HIS A 102 14.01 6.36 3.83
N GLY A 103 13.05 5.51 3.47
CA GLY A 103 12.01 4.99 4.36
C GLY A 103 10.78 5.89 4.47
N ASN A 104 10.64 6.91 3.61
CA ASN A 104 9.40 7.68 3.52
C ASN A 104 8.37 6.90 2.73
N LEU A 105 7.10 7.01 3.14
CA LEU A 105 6.00 6.34 2.48
C LEU A 105 5.32 7.27 1.47
N TYR A 106 5.21 6.83 0.23
CA TYR A 106 4.50 7.53 -0.82
C TYR A 106 3.18 6.82 -1.10
N VAL A 107 2.08 7.57 -1.17
CA VAL A 107 0.72 7.02 -1.31
C VAL A 107 -0.07 7.82 -2.33
N ALA A 108 -0.74 7.11 -3.25
CA ALA A 108 -1.74 7.71 -4.11
C ALA A 108 -2.99 8.05 -3.29
N ALA A 109 -3.25 9.33 -3.02
CA ALA A 109 -4.30 9.74 -2.09
C ALA A 109 -4.80 11.17 -2.32
N CYS A 110 -5.83 11.55 -1.58
CA CYS A 110 -6.27 12.93 -1.41
C CYS A 110 -5.78 13.47 -0.06
N LEU A 111 -4.93 14.50 -0.06
CA LEU A 111 -4.49 15.20 1.15
C LEU A 111 -5.11 16.60 1.17
N ARG A 112 -5.96 16.87 2.17
CA ARG A 112 -6.62 18.18 2.38
C ARG A 112 -7.31 18.71 1.11
N GLY A 113 -8.03 17.82 0.41
CA GLY A 113 -8.77 18.15 -0.81
C GLY A 113 -7.95 18.13 -2.11
N ARG A 114 -6.64 17.89 -2.05
CA ARG A 114 -5.77 17.82 -3.22
C ARG A 114 -5.37 16.38 -3.52
N ARG A 115 -5.57 15.94 -4.76
CA ARG A 115 -5.29 14.57 -5.21
C ARG A 115 -3.88 14.46 -5.81
N GLY A 116 -3.24 13.33 -5.57
CA GLY A 116 -1.98 12.99 -6.21
C GLY A 116 -1.16 12.00 -5.38
N ILE A 117 0.16 12.13 -5.42
CA ILE A 117 1.06 11.37 -4.56
C ILE A 117 1.37 12.20 -3.31
N VAL A 118 1.09 11.59 -2.16
CA VAL A 118 1.38 12.12 -0.84
C VAL A 118 2.62 11.42 -0.30
N ARG A 119 3.64 12.19 0.09
CA ARG A 119 4.78 11.69 0.85
C ARG A 119 4.47 11.82 2.33
N ILE A 120 4.77 10.78 3.10
CA ILE A 120 4.67 10.73 4.56
C ILE A 120 6.05 10.40 5.09
N SER A 121 6.52 11.15 6.08
CA SER A 121 7.80 10.91 6.75
C SER A 121 7.85 9.49 7.32
N SER A 122 9.06 8.93 7.46
CA SER A 122 9.27 7.59 8.06
C SER A 122 8.66 7.45 9.47
N GLY A 123 8.58 8.56 10.23
CA GLY A 123 7.92 8.61 11.54
C GLY A 123 6.41 8.72 11.51
N GLY A 124 5.80 9.01 10.35
CA GLY A 124 4.34 9.18 10.23
C GLY A 124 3.81 10.52 10.74
N ASP A 125 4.68 11.48 11.05
CA ASP A 125 4.34 12.77 11.67
C ASP A 125 4.13 13.90 10.65
N GLU A 126 4.75 13.81 9.48
CA GLU A 126 4.65 14.81 8.43
C GLU A 126 4.08 14.22 7.14
N ALA A 127 3.20 14.96 6.47
CA ALA A 127 2.66 14.57 5.18
C ALA A 127 2.49 15.75 4.24
N GLU A 128 2.87 15.57 2.98
CA GLU A 128 2.77 16.59 1.96
C GLU A 128 2.44 16.02 0.59
N LEU A 129 1.85 16.84 -0.27
CA LEU A 129 1.58 16.48 -1.66
C LEU A 129 2.82 16.80 -2.50
N VAL A 130 3.47 15.77 -3.03
CA VAL A 130 4.70 15.91 -3.83
C VAL A 130 4.43 15.92 -5.33
N ILE A 131 3.36 15.25 -5.77
CA ILE A 131 2.94 15.21 -7.17
C ILE A 131 1.44 15.42 -7.21
N ALA A 132 0.97 16.44 -7.92
CA ALA A 132 -0.47 16.65 -8.14
C ALA A 132 -0.95 15.81 -9.32
N GLY A 133 -2.10 15.16 -9.18
CA GLY A 133 -2.68 14.35 -10.25
C GLY A 133 -4.03 13.75 -9.90
N ALA A 134 -4.84 13.48 -10.92
CA ALA A 134 -6.11 12.79 -10.77
C ALA A 134 -5.97 11.32 -11.24
N ASN A 135 -6.83 10.46 -10.70
CA ASN A 135 -6.96 9.05 -11.11
C ASN A 135 -5.67 8.23 -11.02
N ILE A 136 -4.74 8.62 -10.14
CA ILE A 136 -3.59 7.80 -9.79
C ILE A 136 -4.07 6.63 -8.94
N VAL A 137 -3.66 5.43 -9.31
CA VAL A 137 -4.04 4.18 -8.65
C VAL A 137 -2.89 3.58 -7.86
N GLY A 138 -1.68 3.57 -8.44
CA GLY A 138 -0.53 2.96 -7.80
C GLY A 138 0.77 3.59 -8.24
N LEU A 139 1.83 3.24 -7.52
CA LEU A 139 3.18 3.69 -7.75
C LEU A 139 4.17 2.65 -7.27
N CYS A 140 5.38 2.68 -7.81
CA CYS A 140 6.56 2.02 -7.27
C CYS A 140 7.82 2.82 -7.61
N PHE A 141 8.91 2.54 -6.92
CA PHE A 141 10.23 3.07 -7.26
C PHE A 141 10.98 2.05 -8.12
N ALA A 142 11.47 2.48 -9.28
CA ALA A 142 12.34 1.67 -10.13
C ALA A 142 13.80 1.75 -9.66
N ASP A 143 14.22 2.92 -9.19
CA ASP A 143 15.49 3.18 -8.51
C ASP A 143 15.37 4.44 -7.61
N GLU A 144 16.48 4.93 -7.06
CA GLU A 144 16.52 6.13 -6.19
C GLU A 144 16.03 7.41 -6.88
N ASN A 145 16.03 7.45 -8.21
CA ASN A 145 15.75 8.64 -9.00
C ASN A 145 14.55 8.48 -9.94
N GLU A 146 13.87 7.33 -9.93
CA GLU A 146 12.76 7.05 -10.84
C GLU A 146 11.57 6.43 -10.10
N MET A 147 10.45 7.15 -10.16
CA MET A 147 9.14 6.66 -9.71
C MET A 147 8.27 6.33 -10.91
N ILE A 148 7.68 5.13 -10.89
CA ILE A 148 6.66 4.72 -11.85
C ILE A 148 5.29 4.99 -11.22
N ILE A 149 4.42 5.68 -11.95
CA ILE A 149 3.05 5.99 -11.52
C ILE A 149 2.06 5.41 -12.51
N ALA A 150 1.12 4.62 -12.00
CA ALA A 150 0.00 4.09 -12.75
C ALA A 150 -1.28 4.91 -12.47
N THR A 151 -1.92 5.35 -13.54
CA THR A 151 -3.28 5.91 -13.54
C THR A 151 -4.25 4.89 -14.13
N SER A 152 -5.54 5.24 -14.18
CA SER A 152 -6.56 4.38 -14.79
C SER A 152 -6.32 4.03 -16.26
N ASP A 153 -5.55 4.85 -17.00
CA ASP A 153 -5.38 4.73 -18.45
C ASP A 153 -3.91 4.81 -18.92
N LYS A 154 -2.98 5.24 -18.06
CA LYS A 154 -1.57 5.48 -18.43
C LYS A 154 -0.60 5.10 -17.33
N VAL A 155 0.63 4.80 -17.74
CA VAL A 155 1.78 4.66 -16.85
C VAL A 155 2.79 5.75 -17.19
N TYR A 156 3.33 6.41 -16.15
CA TYR A 156 4.32 7.46 -16.26
C TYR A 156 5.60 7.03 -15.55
N ALA A 157 6.76 7.34 -16.13
CA ALA A 157 8.04 7.31 -15.45
C ALA A 157 8.45 8.75 -15.13
N LEU A 158 8.68 9.04 -13.86
CA LEU A 158 9.08 10.35 -13.38
C LEU A 158 10.48 10.28 -12.81
N LYS A 159 11.39 11.02 -13.44
CA LYS A 159 12.77 11.15 -12.99
C LYS A 159 12.92 12.37 -12.10
N HIS A 160 13.25 12.13 -10.83
CA HIS A 160 13.46 13.17 -9.84
C HIS A 160 14.29 12.61 -8.67
N ASN A 161 15.04 13.45 -7.97
CA ASN A 161 15.67 13.02 -6.73
C ASN A 161 14.59 13.01 -5.63
N PHE A 162 14.14 11.82 -5.22
CA PHE A 162 13.03 11.64 -4.27
C PHE A 162 13.51 11.51 -2.82
#